data_AF-A0A945JYA9-F1
#
_entry.id   AF-A0A945JYA9-F1
#
_cell.length_a   1.000
_cell.length_b   1.000
_cell.length_c   1.000
_cell.angle_alpha   90.00
_cell.angle_beta   90.00
_cell.angle_gamma   90.00
#
_symmetry.space_group_name_H-M   'P 1'
#
loop_
_entity.id
_entity.type
_entity.pdbx_description
1 polymer ?
#
loop_
_entity_poly.entity_id
_entity_poly.type
_entity_poly.pdbx_seq_one_letter_code
_entity_poly.pdbx_strand_id
1 'polypeptide(L)'
;YGLPIWSFDQWCTFWCARDTWTFADIQWDGVTLSFRVAGDAALPGLEVNLPEEYGGATLGDVAIDGVPVTTTAVSRFGTMRAQIRLPDGVAEAGVTARYRS
;
A
#
# COMPACT_ATOMS: atom_id res chain seq x y z
N TYR A 1 24.35 -7.81 -14.13
CA TYR A 1 23.35 -6.75 -14.39
C TYR A 1 22.43 -7.23 -15.49
N GLY A 2 21.16 -7.42 -15.20
CA GLY A 2 20.13 -7.72 -16.21
C GLY A 2 19.36 -6.45 -16.49
N LEU A 3 19.17 -6.12 -17.76
CA LEU A 3 18.16 -5.13 -18.12
C LEU A 3 16.80 -5.75 -17.78
N PRO A 4 15.94 -5.10 -16.99
CA PRO A 4 14.58 -5.59 -16.82
C PRO A 4 13.89 -5.53 -18.18
N ILE A 5 13.68 -6.70 -18.79
CA ILE A 5 12.91 -6.82 -20.03
C ILE A 5 11.49 -7.15 -19.61
N TRP A 6 10.61 -6.17 -19.78
CA TRP A 6 9.16 -6.37 -19.71
C TRP A 6 8.66 -6.50 -21.15
N SER A 7 7.83 -7.51 -21.42
CA SER A 7 7.07 -7.55 -22.67
C SER A 7 6.02 -6.44 -22.68
N PHE A 8 5.57 -6.07 -23.87
CA PHE A 8 4.42 -5.16 -24.03
C PHE A 8 3.22 -5.64 -23.22
N ASP A 9 2.92 -6.94 -23.27
CA ASP A 9 1.80 -7.53 -22.54
C ASP A 9 1.96 -7.42 -21.02
N GLN A 10 3.17 -7.62 -20.49
CA GLN A 10 3.45 -7.46 -19.06
C GLN A 10 3.24 -6.01 -18.61
N TRP A 11 3.69 -5.05 -19.42
CA TRP A 11 3.51 -3.63 -19.15
C TRP A 11 2.02 -3.24 -19.20
N CYS A 12 1.31 -3.61 -20.26
CA CYS A 12 -0.12 -3.33 -20.40
C CYS A 12 -0.94 -4.00 -19.30
N THR A 13 -0.66 -5.26 -18.96
CA THR A 13 -1.37 -5.97 -17.88
C THR A 13 -1.21 -5.23 -16.55
N PHE A 14 0.02 -4.79 -16.24
CA PHE A 14 0.27 -4.02 -15.03
C PHE A 14 -0.50 -2.69 -15.03
N TRP A 15 -0.46 -1.92 -16.12
CA TRP A 15 -1.15 -0.63 -16.18
C TRP A 15 -2.66 -0.75 -16.15
N CYS A 16 -3.25 -1.64 -16.97
CA CYS A 16 -4.69 -1.85 -17.00
C CYS A 16 -5.21 -2.26 -15.63
N ALA A 17 -4.49 -3.16 -14.95
CA ALA A 17 -4.90 -3.54 -13.61
C ALA A 17 -4.72 -2.40 -12.61
N ARG A 18 -3.55 -1.72 -12.61
CA ARG A 18 -3.26 -0.61 -11.68
C ARG A 18 -4.22 0.58 -11.81
N ASP A 19 -4.71 0.85 -13.03
CA ASP A 19 -5.63 1.93 -13.35
C ASP A 19 -6.98 1.79 -12.65
N THR A 20 -7.42 0.55 -12.40
CA THR A 20 -8.67 0.27 -11.68
C THR A 20 -8.54 0.43 -10.16
N TRP A 21 -7.31 0.39 -9.63
CA TRP A 21 -7.09 0.40 -8.18
C TRP A 21 -7.10 1.81 -7.59
N THR A 22 -8.01 2.04 -6.67
CA THR A 22 -8.24 3.34 -6.02
C THR A 22 -8.17 3.25 -4.50
N PHE A 23 -7.93 4.40 -3.87
CA PHE A 23 -8.10 4.57 -2.42
C PHE A 23 -9.47 5.21 -2.18
N ALA A 24 -10.27 4.60 -1.31
CA ALA A 24 -11.59 5.05 -0.91
C ALA A 24 -11.68 5.16 0.61
N ASP A 25 -12.74 5.83 1.10
CA ASP A 25 -13.08 5.93 2.53
C ASP A 25 -11.90 6.40 3.39
N ILE A 26 -11.06 7.29 2.87
CA ILE A 26 -9.88 7.78 3.58
C ILE A 26 -10.34 8.62 4.78
N GLN A 27 -9.98 8.19 5.98
CA GLN A 27 -10.22 8.89 7.24
C GLN A 27 -8.89 9.05 7.99
N TRP A 28 -8.66 10.25 8.52
CA TRP A 28 -7.47 10.57 9.29
C TRP A 28 -7.86 11.42 10.50
N ASP A 29 -7.58 10.93 11.71
CA ASP A 29 -7.92 11.64 12.96
C ASP A 29 -6.71 12.30 13.65
N GLY A 30 -5.52 12.22 13.05
CA GLY A 30 -4.26 12.72 13.60
C GLY A 30 -3.35 11.61 14.09
N VAL A 31 -3.93 10.49 14.53
CA VAL A 31 -3.25 9.34 15.13
C VAL A 31 -3.49 8.07 14.31
N THR A 32 -4.67 7.92 13.74
CA THR A 32 -5.08 6.77 12.95
C THR A 32 -5.41 7.21 11.53
N LEU A 33 -4.73 6.60 10.57
CA LEU A 33 -5.12 6.60 9.17
C LEU A 33 -5.90 5.32 8.88
N SER A 34 -7.08 5.44 8.29
CA SER A 34 -7.81 4.30 7.74
C SER A 34 -8.29 4.60 6.34
N PHE A 35 -8.30 3.58 5.49
CA PHE A 35 -8.79 3.67 4.12
C PHE A 35 -9.12 2.28 3.59
N ARG A 36 -9.89 2.23 2.51
CA ARG A 36 -10.07 1.03 1.69
C ARG A 36 -9.27 1.17 0.40
N VAL A 37 -8.62 0.09 -0.01
CA VAL A 37 -8.04 -0.05 -1.35
C VAL A 37 -8.86 -1.08 -2.11
N ALA A 38 -9.28 -0.75 -3.33
CA ALA A 38 -10.10 -1.63 -4.15
C ALA A 38 -9.81 -1.44 -5.64
N GLY A 39 -9.96 -2.50 -6.42
CA GLY A 39 -9.91 -2.48 -7.88
C GLY A 39 -10.81 -3.56 -8.50
N ASP A 40 -10.92 -3.57 -9.83
CA ASP A 40 -11.86 -4.46 -10.54
C ASP A 40 -11.40 -5.93 -10.55
N ALA A 41 -10.11 -6.17 -10.32
CA ALA A 41 -9.53 -7.50 -10.28
C ALA A 41 -8.43 -7.61 -9.21
N ALA A 42 -8.31 -8.81 -8.64
CA ALA A 42 -7.22 -9.13 -7.73
C ALA A 42 -5.88 -9.08 -8.44
N LEU A 43 -4.89 -8.44 -7.80
CA LEU A 43 -3.53 -8.33 -8.32
C LEU A 43 -2.54 -9.07 -7.41
N PRO A 44 -1.68 -9.94 -7.96
CA PRO A 44 -0.60 -10.52 -7.17
C PRO A 44 0.43 -9.44 -6.83
N GLY A 45 0.86 -9.41 -5.57
CA GLY A 45 1.96 -8.54 -5.14
C GLY A 45 1.63 -7.06 -5.12
N LEU A 46 0.37 -6.67 -4.88
CA LEU A 46 0.04 -5.27 -4.71
C LEU A 46 0.60 -4.73 -3.38
N GLU A 47 1.35 -3.63 -3.48
CA GLU A 47 2.00 -3.00 -2.34
C GLU A 47 1.47 -1.58 -2.13
N VAL A 48 1.26 -1.23 -0.86
CA VAL A 48 0.81 0.10 -0.44
C VAL A 48 1.92 0.76 0.37
N ASN A 49 2.20 2.03 0.07
CA ASN A 49 3.19 2.82 0.80
C ASN A 49 2.46 3.76 1.78
N LEU A 50 2.89 3.72 3.03
CA LEU A 50 2.43 4.56 4.12
C LEU A 50 3.56 5.53 4.52
N PRO A 51 3.23 6.75 4.96
CA PRO A 51 4.21 7.60 5.64
C PRO A 51 4.75 6.91 6.89
N GLU A 52 6.07 6.85 7.07
CA GLU A 52 6.66 6.40 8.35
C GLU A 52 6.47 7.43 9.45
N GLU A 53 6.36 8.71 9.07
CA GLU A 53 6.18 9.82 10.00
C GLU A 53 5.13 10.78 9.46
N TYR A 54 4.34 11.35 10.37
CA TYR A 54 3.39 12.42 10.09
C TYR A 54 3.20 13.30 11.31
N GLY A 55 3.34 14.61 11.17
CA GLY A 55 3.07 15.56 12.25
C GLY A 55 3.90 15.34 13.52
N GLY A 56 5.11 14.79 13.40
CA GLY A 56 5.98 14.45 14.54
C GLY A 56 5.67 13.10 15.20
N ALA A 57 4.66 12.37 14.73
CA ALA A 57 4.36 11.01 15.16
C ALA A 57 4.95 9.98 14.18
N THR A 58 5.42 8.85 14.70
CA THR A 58 5.97 7.73 13.92
C THR A 58 4.94 6.61 13.79
N LEU A 59 4.94 5.93 12.64
CA LEU A 59 4.09 4.78 12.38
C LEU A 59 4.42 3.64 13.36
N GLY A 60 3.42 3.18 14.11
CA GLY A 60 3.55 2.15 15.13
C GLY A 60 3.05 0.78 14.65
N ASP A 61 1.76 0.67 14.35
CA ASP A 61 1.13 -0.58 13.92
C ASP A 61 0.27 -0.39 12.67
N VAL A 62 0.25 -1.43 11.83
CA VAL A 62 -0.57 -1.50 10.63
C VAL A 62 -1.36 -2.80 10.63
N ALA A 63 -2.61 -2.73 10.22
CA ALA A 63 -3.48 -3.89 10.06
C ALA A 63 -4.19 -3.85 8.71
N ILE A 64 -4.38 -5.03 8.12
CA ILE A 64 -5.22 -5.26 6.95
C ILE A 64 -6.43 -6.06 7.41
N ASP A 65 -7.63 -5.51 7.22
CA ASP A 65 -8.91 -6.10 7.67
C ASP A 65 -8.89 -6.53 9.14
N GLY A 66 -8.23 -5.72 9.98
CA GLY A 66 -8.07 -5.98 11.42
C GLY A 66 -6.95 -6.97 11.79
N VAL A 67 -6.29 -7.60 10.81
CA VAL A 67 -5.15 -8.49 11.02
C VAL A 67 -3.85 -7.69 11.00
N PRO A 68 -3.04 -7.69 12.07
CA PRO A 68 -1.76 -7.00 12.09
C PRO A 68 -0.80 -7.51 11.01
N VAL A 69 -0.08 -6.59 10.37
CA VAL A 69 0.92 -6.90 9.34
C VAL A 69 2.25 -6.22 9.62
N THR A 70 3.34 -6.85 9.17
CA THR A 70 4.68 -6.26 9.23
C THR A 70 4.86 -5.28 8.07
N THR A 71 5.52 -4.15 8.35
CA THR A 71 5.92 -3.17 7.34
C THR A 71 7.38 -3.36 6.94
N THR A 72 7.69 -3.13 5.67
CA THR A 72 9.07 -3.05 5.18
C THR A 72 9.43 -1.60 4.93
N ALA A 73 10.52 -1.11 5.53
CA ALA A 73 11.01 0.24 5.28
C ALA A 73 11.63 0.31 3.87
N VAL A 74 11.16 1.23 3.04
CA VAL A 74 11.64 1.42 1.67
C VAL A 74 11.92 2.88 1.36
N SER A 75 13.03 3.14 0.67
CA SER A 75 13.30 4.48 0.13
C SER A 75 12.59 4.63 -1.22
N ARG A 76 11.77 5.68 -1.34
CA ARG A 76 11.08 6.07 -2.57
C ARG A 76 11.27 7.58 -2.77
N PHE A 77 11.92 7.95 -3.88
CA PHE A 77 12.20 9.36 -4.22
C PHE A 77 12.89 10.13 -3.07
N GLY A 78 13.85 9.50 -2.39
CA GLY A 78 14.60 10.11 -1.29
C GLY A 78 13.83 10.22 0.04
N THR A 79 12.60 9.67 0.12
CA THR A 79 11.81 9.64 1.35
C THR A 79 11.63 8.20 1.82
N MET A 80 11.78 7.96 3.13
CA MET A 80 11.48 6.66 3.73
C MET A 80 9.97 6.46 3.86
N ARG A 81 9.51 5.26 3.51
CA ARG A 81 8.11 4.85 3.52
C ARG A 81 8.01 3.46 4.14
N ALA A 82 6.93 3.23 4.89
CA ALA A 82 6.56 1.90 5.31
C ALA A 82 5.73 1.26 4.20
N GLN A 83 6.19 0.12 3.69
CA GLN A 83 5.51 -0.64 2.66
C GLN A 83 4.79 -1.84 3.28
N ILE A 84 3.52 -2.02 2.94
CA ILE A 84 2.76 -3.25 3.22
C ILE A 84 2.41 -3.94 1.92
N ARG A 85 2.30 -5.26 1.97
CA ARG A 85 1.80 -6.08 0.86
C ARG A 85 0.37 -6.52 1.16
N LEU A 86 -0.54 -6.26 0.24
CA LEU A 86 -1.89 -6.80 0.33
C LEU A 86 -1.87 -8.31 0.09
N PRO A 87 -2.79 -9.08 0.72
CA PRO A 87 -2.95 -10.49 0.42
C PRO A 87 -3.18 -10.73 -1.08
N ASP A 88 -2.56 -11.76 -1.65
CA ASP A 88 -2.82 -12.11 -3.04
C ASP A 88 -4.27 -12.64 -3.18
N GLY A 89 -4.90 -12.40 -4.33
CA GLY A 89 -6.25 -12.92 -4.62
C GLY A 89 -7.41 -12.08 -4.08
N VAL A 90 -7.14 -10.93 -3.45
CA VAL A 90 -8.19 -9.98 -3.03
C VAL A 90 -8.30 -8.81 -4.01
N ALA A 91 -9.54 -8.40 -4.30
CA ALA A 91 -9.85 -7.21 -5.12
C ALA A 91 -10.13 -5.97 -4.26
N GLU A 92 -10.23 -6.14 -2.94
CA GLU A 92 -10.35 -5.06 -1.97
C GLU A 92 -9.71 -5.44 -0.64
N ALA A 93 -9.27 -4.43 0.13
CA ALA A 93 -8.80 -4.60 1.50
C ALA A 93 -8.96 -3.29 2.29
N GLY A 94 -9.34 -3.38 3.57
CA GLY A 94 -9.31 -2.26 4.51
C GLY A 94 -7.96 -2.17 5.20
N VAL A 95 -7.35 -0.98 5.21
CA VAL A 95 -6.08 -0.73 5.88
C VAL A 95 -6.28 0.24 7.04
N THR A 96 -5.69 -0.08 8.19
CA THR A 96 -5.58 0.82 9.33
C THR A 96 -4.13 0.95 9.74
N ALA A 97 -3.65 2.19 9.87
CA ALA A 97 -2.29 2.53 10.27
C ALA A 97 -2.36 3.49 11.47
N ARG A 98 -1.67 3.14 12.56
CA ARG A 98 -1.65 3.93 13.80
C ARG A 98 -0.28 4.55 14.03
N TYR A 99 -0.26 5.84 14.28
CA TYR A 99 0.90 6.67 14.56
C TYR A 99 1.00 6.95 16.06
N ARG A 100 2.22 7.12 16.56
CA ARG A 100 2.52 7.36 17.99
C ARG A 100 3.48 8.54 18.12
N SER A 101 3.19 9.43 19.05
CA SER A 101 4.03 10.57 19.42
C SER A 101 5.17 10.17 20.34
#